data_AF-A0A857V9Z9-F1
#
_entry.id   AF-A0A857V9Z9-F1
#
_cell.length_a   1.000
_cell.length_b   1.000
_cell.length_c   1.000
_cell.angle_alpha   90.00
_cell.angle_beta   90.00
_cell.angle_gamma   90.00
#
_symmetry.space_group_name_H-M   'P 1'
#
loop_
_entity.id
_entity.type
_entity.pdbx_description
1 polymer ?
#
loop_
_entity_poly.entity_id
_entity_poly.type
_entity_poly.pdbx_seq_one_letter_code
_entity_poly.pdbx_strand_id
1 'polypeptide(L)'
;MEEKKRQNERYAAIRAGDKLARSVITLLITPPHEKLHVEAELAAEATEQPLMPAVEEALPNVRERLAGYRDTPRVLGAVAMLNLSAALMQFTDHSGVGPDDIVGTPSFTQTEALRMEYEQRYGVSGPLDATEQLDAALSLTERVDDSLMLLWASSRQYARWLDSTLLPNEITDRQRRLDTMLAWRRTIKAHKTRENGPQDPAGDNYYMWTHALAQYAWRVSSGCPRFVNNVVAQTFWNGTDLMHGIVHRFNRQSVPNDHTAAARYGNVLGDAIAKQATNSPLENC
;
A
#
# COMPACT_ATOMS: atom_id res chain seq x y z
N MET A 1 28.32 -11.40 24.51
CA MET A 1 27.43 -10.30 24.04
C MET A 1 27.08 -10.46 22.57
N GLU A 2 28.08 -10.72 21.72
CA GLU A 2 27.92 -10.89 20.27
C GLU A 2 27.12 -12.15 19.87
N GLU A 3 27.28 -13.26 20.59
CA GLU A 3 26.54 -14.50 20.35
C GLU A 3 25.04 -14.36 20.66
N LYS A 4 24.69 -13.69 21.78
CA LYS A 4 23.30 -13.38 22.13
C LYS A 4 22.65 -12.44 21.09
N LYS A 5 23.41 -11.49 20.55
CA LYS A 5 22.95 -10.61 19.46
C LYS A 5 22.68 -11.41 18.18
N ARG A 6 23.62 -12.25 17.74
CA ARG A 6 23.44 -13.15 16.58
C ARG A 6 22.24 -14.10 16.74
N GLN A 7 22.05 -14.63 17.95
CA GLN A 7 20.92 -15.50 18.25
C GLN A 7 19.58 -14.75 18.15
N ASN A 8 19.50 -13.53 18.69
CA ASN A 8 18.31 -12.69 18.59
C ASN A 8 17.98 -12.31 17.13
N GLU A 9 18.99 -11.96 16.33
CA GLU A 9 18.84 -11.66 14.90
C GLU A 9 18.33 -12.88 14.13
N ARG A 10 18.85 -14.07 14.42
CA ARG A 10 18.38 -15.32 13.82
C ARG A 10 16.92 -15.61 14.17
N TYR A 11 16.53 -15.44 15.43
CA TYR A 11 15.14 -15.63 15.84
C TYR A 11 14.19 -14.62 15.20
N ALA A 12 14.62 -13.36 15.05
CA ALA A 12 13.85 -12.34 14.36
C ALA A 12 13.64 -12.69 12.88
N ALA A 13 14.68 -13.15 12.20
CA ALA A 13 14.60 -13.59 10.81
C ALA A 13 13.69 -14.81 10.62
N ILE A 14 13.75 -15.81 11.52
CA ILE A 14 12.86 -16.97 11.49
C ILE A 14 11.40 -16.55 11.65
N ARG A 15 11.10 -15.65 12.60
CA ARG A 15 9.73 -15.14 12.80
C ARG A 15 9.23 -14.37 11.57
N ALA A 16 10.05 -13.52 10.97
CA ALA A 16 9.68 -12.80 9.76
C ALA A 16 9.43 -13.76 8.58
N GLY A 17 10.24 -14.82 8.46
CA GLY A 17 10.02 -15.89 7.49
C GLY A 17 8.70 -16.64 7.71
N ASP A 18 8.34 -16.97 8.96
CA ASP A 18 7.06 -17.60 9.29
C ASP A 18 5.87 -16.70 8.91
N LYS A 19 5.95 -15.39 9.18
CA LYS A 19 4.93 -14.41 8.79
C LYS A 19 4.75 -14.35 7.28
N LEU A 20 5.85 -14.29 6.53
CA LEU A 20 5.81 -14.33 5.08
C LEU A 20 5.15 -15.62 4.57
N ALA A 21 5.54 -16.77 5.11
CA ALA A 21 4.96 -18.06 4.74
C ALA A 21 3.45 -18.11 5.02
N ARG A 22 2.99 -17.60 6.18
CA ARG A 22 1.56 -17.48 6.49
C ARG A 22 0.83 -16.58 5.50
N SER A 23 1.40 -15.42 5.16
CA SER A 23 0.83 -14.57 4.11
C SER A 23 0.74 -15.29 2.76
N VAL A 24 1.71 -16.14 2.40
CA VAL A 24 1.62 -16.96 1.17
C VAL A 24 0.45 -17.97 1.27
N ILE A 25 0.34 -18.64 2.41
CA ILE A 25 -0.69 -19.66 2.64
C ILE A 25 -2.10 -19.05 2.56
N THR A 26 -2.32 -17.85 3.08
CA THR A 26 -3.63 -17.19 3.08
C THR A 26 -4.11 -16.81 1.68
N LEU A 27 -3.22 -16.81 0.69
CA LEU A 27 -3.58 -16.63 -0.71
C LEU A 27 -4.17 -17.91 -1.29
N LEU A 28 -3.62 -19.07 -0.93
CA LEU A 28 -4.15 -20.38 -1.33
C LEU A 28 -5.44 -20.71 -0.57
N ILE A 29 -5.44 -20.42 0.73
CA ILE A 29 -6.54 -20.70 1.66
C ILE A 29 -6.96 -19.37 2.28
N THR A 30 -7.86 -18.67 1.60
CA THR A 30 -8.37 -17.38 2.09
C THR A 30 -9.25 -17.61 3.31
N PRO A 31 -8.86 -17.14 4.51
CA PRO A 31 -9.67 -17.34 5.69
C PRO A 31 -10.98 -16.53 5.62
N PRO A 32 -12.04 -16.96 6.30
CA PRO A 32 -13.26 -16.17 6.43
C PRO A 32 -12.97 -14.81 7.05
N HIS A 33 -13.47 -13.75 6.43
CA HIS A 33 -13.29 -12.37 6.90
C HIS A 33 -14.53 -11.53 6.59
N GLU A 34 -14.69 -10.42 7.29
CA GLU A 34 -15.83 -9.51 7.10
C GLU A 34 -15.83 -8.93 5.67
N LYS A 35 -16.99 -8.94 5.01
CA LYS A 35 -17.14 -8.50 3.62
C LYS A 35 -17.70 -7.08 3.51
N LEU A 36 -17.33 -6.19 4.43
CA LEU A 36 -17.84 -4.82 4.46
C LEU A 36 -17.54 -4.05 3.17
N HIS A 37 -16.38 -4.31 2.55
CA HIS A 37 -16.02 -3.77 1.24
C HIS A 37 -16.96 -4.18 0.11
N VAL A 38 -17.58 -5.36 0.18
CA VAL A 38 -18.58 -5.78 -0.81
C VAL A 38 -19.84 -4.92 -0.68
N GLU A 39 -20.27 -4.66 0.55
CA GLU A 39 -21.43 -3.79 0.80
C GLU A 39 -21.16 -2.34 0.41
N ALA A 40 -19.95 -1.84 0.68
CA ALA A 40 -19.53 -0.50 0.25
C ALA A 40 -19.57 -0.38 -1.28
N GLU A 41 -19.03 -1.36 -2.02
CA GLU A 41 -19.05 -1.30 -3.49
C GLU A 41 -20.46 -1.47 -4.06
N LEU A 42 -21.30 -2.35 -3.51
CA LEU A 42 -22.70 -2.47 -3.92
C LEU A 42 -23.48 -1.17 -3.67
N ALA A 43 -23.26 -0.51 -2.53
CA ALA A 43 -23.88 0.77 -2.21
C ALA A 43 -23.39 1.90 -3.15
N ALA A 44 -22.19 1.79 -3.71
CA ALA A 44 -21.58 2.78 -4.58
C ALA A 44 -21.73 2.47 -6.08
N GLU A 45 -22.32 1.33 -6.45
CA GLU A 45 -22.41 0.83 -7.83
C GLU A 45 -23.10 1.80 -8.79
N ALA A 46 -23.90 2.75 -8.32
CA ALA A 46 -24.52 3.77 -9.17
C ALA A 46 -23.65 5.00 -9.46
N THR A 47 -22.52 5.19 -8.75
CA THR A 47 -21.70 6.41 -8.87
C THR A 47 -20.46 6.15 -9.72
N GLU A 48 -20.44 6.72 -10.93
CA GLU A 48 -19.24 6.75 -11.77
C GLU A 48 -18.24 7.77 -11.22
N GLN A 49 -16.98 7.35 -11.10
CA GLN A 49 -15.89 8.22 -10.69
C GLN A 49 -15.11 8.73 -11.91
N PRO A 50 -14.62 9.98 -11.86
CA PRO A 50 -13.67 10.50 -12.85
C PRO A 50 -12.45 9.59 -12.95
N LEU A 51 -11.79 9.59 -14.11
CA LEU A 51 -10.63 8.74 -14.35
C LEU A 51 -9.34 9.40 -13.86
N MET A 52 -8.43 8.56 -13.39
CA MET A 52 -7.03 8.92 -13.20
C MET A 52 -6.44 9.39 -14.54
N PRO A 53 -5.60 10.44 -14.54
CA PRO A 53 -4.81 10.79 -15.73
C PRO A 53 -3.85 9.63 -16.07
N ALA A 54 -3.29 9.64 -17.28
CA ALA A 54 -2.24 8.69 -17.60
C ALA A 54 -1.06 8.87 -16.62
N VAL A 55 -0.33 7.79 -16.30
CA VAL A 55 0.75 7.88 -15.31
C VAL A 55 1.83 8.86 -15.77
N GLU A 56 2.12 8.88 -17.08
CA GLU A 56 3.05 9.80 -17.72
C GLU A 56 2.69 11.27 -17.53
N GLU A 57 1.40 11.59 -17.45
CA GLU A 57 0.88 12.94 -17.20
C GLU A 57 1.00 13.34 -15.72
N ALA A 58 0.95 12.38 -14.80
CA ALA A 58 1.09 12.63 -13.37
C ALA A 58 2.56 12.78 -12.94
N LEU A 59 3.50 12.08 -13.59
CA LEU A 59 4.91 12.06 -13.19
C LEU A 59 5.58 13.44 -13.06
N PRO A 60 5.34 14.44 -13.94
CA PRO A 60 5.90 15.78 -13.77
C PRO A 60 5.46 16.43 -12.46
N ASN A 61 4.18 16.36 -12.13
CA ASN A 61 3.64 16.96 -10.90
C ASN A 61 4.17 16.23 -9.66
N VAL A 62 4.29 14.90 -9.71
CA VAL A 62 4.90 14.12 -8.63
C VAL A 62 6.33 14.58 -8.36
N ARG A 63 7.15 14.77 -9.41
CA ARG A 63 8.53 15.26 -9.26
C ARG A 63 8.58 16.66 -8.68
N GLU A 64 7.69 17.55 -9.12
CA GLU A 64 7.59 18.90 -8.58
C GLU A 64 7.26 18.89 -7.09
N ARG A 65 6.26 18.11 -6.67
CA ARG A 65 5.90 17.99 -5.25
C ARG A 65 7.05 17.46 -4.41
N LEU A 66 7.76 16.45 -4.91
CA LEU A 66 8.92 15.88 -4.23
C LEU A 66 10.14 16.80 -4.19
N ALA A 67 10.25 17.81 -5.05
CA ALA A 67 11.40 18.72 -5.06
C ALA A 67 11.58 19.49 -3.74
N GLY A 68 10.48 19.70 -3.01
CA GLY A 68 10.47 20.32 -1.67
C GLY A 68 10.87 19.37 -0.54
N TYR A 69 10.91 18.06 -0.78
CA TYR A 69 11.22 17.05 0.23
C TYR A 69 12.62 16.49 -0.02
N ARG A 70 13.51 16.77 0.93
CA ARG A 70 14.92 16.35 0.89
C ARG A 70 15.26 15.54 2.13
N ASP A 71 14.57 14.44 2.34
CA ASP A 71 14.86 13.49 3.40
C ASP A 71 15.82 12.40 2.92
N THR A 72 16.63 11.89 3.84
CA THR A 72 17.44 10.69 3.58
C THR A 72 16.53 9.47 3.66
N PRO A 73 16.37 8.70 2.57
CA PRO A 73 15.48 7.54 2.58
C PRO A 73 15.87 6.52 3.64
N ARG A 74 14.87 5.94 4.31
CA ARG A 74 15.09 4.88 5.29
C ARG A 74 15.45 3.57 4.58
N VAL A 75 16.70 3.14 4.74
CA VAL A 75 17.15 1.83 4.25
C VAL A 75 16.66 0.73 5.19
N LEU A 76 15.93 -0.24 4.64
CA LEU A 76 15.40 -1.37 5.41
C LEU A 76 16.38 -2.54 5.44
N GLY A 77 16.54 -3.13 6.63
CA GLY A 77 17.25 -4.40 6.80
C GLY A 77 16.41 -5.58 6.34
N ALA A 78 17.04 -6.75 6.14
CA ALA A 78 16.39 -7.95 5.62
C ALA A 78 15.14 -8.38 6.42
N VAL A 79 15.17 -8.29 7.75
CA VAL A 79 14.01 -8.64 8.60
C VAL A 79 12.84 -7.68 8.36
N ALA A 80 13.11 -6.38 8.30
CA ALA A 80 12.09 -5.36 8.01
C ALA A 80 11.51 -5.54 6.59
N MET A 81 12.35 -5.86 5.61
CA MET A 81 11.92 -6.18 4.24
C MET A 81 11.02 -7.43 4.18
N LEU A 82 11.34 -8.48 4.94
CA LEU A 82 10.51 -9.69 5.02
C LEU A 82 9.13 -9.39 5.63
N ASN A 83 9.10 -8.65 6.74
CA ASN A 83 7.84 -8.25 7.37
C ASN A 83 7.00 -7.35 6.45
N LEU A 84 7.63 -6.36 5.82
CA LEU A 84 6.95 -5.47 4.86
C LEU A 84 6.41 -6.27 3.68
N SER A 85 7.19 -7.20 3.13
CA SER A 85 6.73 -8.08 2.05
C SER A 85 5.53 -8.92 2.47
N ALA A 86 5.55 -9.47 3.70
CA ALA A 86 4.43 -10.23 4.25
C ALA A 86 3.16 -9.39 4.37
N ALA A 87 3.28 -8.12 4.79
CA ALA A 87 2.16 -7.20 4.94
C ALA A 87 1.60 -6.72 3.59
N LEU A 88 2.47 -6.36 2.65
CA LEU A 88 2.07 -5.88 1.33
C LEU A 88 1.41 -6.99 0.49
N MET A 89 1.77 -8.26 0.72
CA MET A 89 1.30 -9.39 -0.07
C MET A 89 -0.14 -9.81 0.26
N GLN A 90 -0.55 -9.72 1.53
CA GLN A 90 -1.90 -10.10 1.95
C GLN A 90 -2.33 -9.42 3.25
N PHE A 91 -3.63 -9.37 3.52
CA PHE A 91 -4.17 -8.87 4.80
C PHE A 91 -3.49 -9.54 5.99
N THR A 92 -3.14 -8.72 6.97
CA THR A 92 -2.24 -9.09 8.06
C THR A 92 -2.91 -9.87 9.17
N ASP A 93 -4.25 -9.83 9.24
CA ASP A 93 -5.08 -10.50 10.27
C ASP A 93 -4.82 -12.00 10.39
N HIS A 94 -4.23 -12.61 9.37
CA HIS A 94 -3.86 -14.03 9.36
C HIS A 94 -2.37 -14.30 9.14
N SER A 95 -1.57 -13.24 8.98
CA SER A 95 -0.12 -13.32 8.78
C SER A 95 0.67 -13.31 10.10
N GLY A 96 0.12 -12.72 11.16
CA GLY A 96 0.83 -12.47 12.42
C GLY A 96 1.81 -11.29 12.35
N VAL A 97 1.75 -10.46 11.30
CA VAL A 97 2.42 -9.16 11.24
C VAL A 97 1.61 -8.17 12.06
N GLY A 98 2.26 -7.49 13.01
CA GLY A 98 1.68 -6.42 13.82
C GLY A 98 2.43 -5.09 13.66
N PRO A 99 2.01 -4.04 14.40
CA PRO A 99 2.54 -2.68 14.25
C PRO A 99 4.05 -2.58 14.48
N ASP A 100 4.57 -3.34 15.46
CA ASP A 100 5.98 -3.37 15.83
C ASP A 100 6.88 -4.07 14.80
N ASP A 101 6.30 -4.80 13.84
CA ASP A 101 7.05 -5.51 12.80
C ASP A 101 7.40 -4.63 11.59
N ILE A 102 6.67 -3.53 11.42
CA ILE A 102 6.73 -2.64 10.27
C ILE A 102 7.22 -1.27 10.74
N VAL A 103 8.32 -0.83 10.13
CA VAL A 103 8.91 0.48 10.48
C VAL A 103 8.05 1.59 9.89
N GLY A 104 7.54 2.46 10.75
CA GLY A 104 6.73 3.61 10.34
C GLY A 104 5.24 3.32 10.16
N THR A 105 4.72 2.22 10.74
CA THR A 105 3.27 1.96 10.79
C THR A 105 2.54 3.18 11.34
N PRO A 106 1.62 3.79 10.57
CA PRO A 106 0.87 4.95 11.05
C PRO A 106 -0.16 4.53 12.10
N SER A 107 -0.44 5.43 13.04
CA SER A 107 -1.54 5.27 13.98
C SER A 107 -2.89 5.48 13.29
N PHE A 108 -3.97 5.03 13.93
CA PHE A 108 -5.33 5.31 13.48
C PHE A 108 -5.58 6.82 13.32
N THR A 109 -5.07 7.63 14.24
CA THR A 109 -5.17 9.10 14.16
C THR A 109 -4.51 9.65 12.90
N GLN A 110 -3.38 9.08 12.47
CA GLN A 110 -2.70 9.52 11.24
C GLN A 110 -3.48 9.10 9.99
N THR A 111 -4.00 7.86 9.94
CA THR A 111 -4.83 7.42 8.81
C THR A 111 -6.10 8.25 8.70
N GLU A 112 -6.70 8.62 9.85
CA GLU A 112 -7.89 9.45 9.91
C GLU A 112 -7.61 10.90 9.51
N ALA A 113 -6.45 11.46 9.90
CA ALA A 113 -6.03 12.78 9.45
C ALA A 113 -5.88 12.83 7.92
N LEU A 114 -5.30 11.79 7.31
CA LEU A 114 -5.20 11.71 5.84
C LEU A 114 -6.59 11.62 5.18
N ARG A 115 -7.52 10.85 5.76
CA ARG A 115 -8.90 10.77 5.25
C ARG A 115 -9.58 12.14 5.29
N MET A 116 -9.44 12.86 6.41
CA MET A 116 -10.02 14.21 6.55
C MET A 116 -9.41 15.20 5.56
N GLU A 117 -8.10 15.12 5.31
CA GLU A 117 -7.41 15.93 4.29
C GLU A 117 -7.94 15.64 2.88
N TYR A 118 -8.21 14.36 2.55
CA TYR A 118 -8.83 13.99 1.27
C TYR A 118 -10.23 14.59 1.12
N GLU A 119 -11.06 14.53 2.17
CA GLU A 119 -12.41 15.10 2.14
C GLU A 119 -12.40 16.62 2.00
N GLN A 120 -11.45 17.29 2.66
CA GLN A 120 -11.26 18.73 2.53
C GLN A 120 -10.88 19.11 1.10
N ARG A 121 -9.89 18.43 0.50
CA ARG A 121 -9.47 18.69 -0.89
C ARG A 121 -10.56 18.33 -1.89
N TYR A 122 -11.29 17.24 -1.64
CA TYR A 122 -12.43 16.83 -2.43
C TYR A 122 -13.52 17.91 -2.51
N GLY A 123 -13.78 18.62 -1.40
CA GLY A 123 -14.71 19.74 -1.36
C GLY A 123 -14.31 20.93 -2.25
N VAL A 124 -13.06 21.00 -2.70
CA VAL A 124 -12.51 22.08 -3.53
C VAL A 124 -12.40 21.67 -5.00
N SER A 125 -11.77 20.53 -5.30
CA SER A 125 -11.43 20.11 -6.67
C SER A 125 -12.11 18.82 -7.14
N GLY A 126 -12.92 18.18 -6.29
CA GLY A 126 -13.52 16.87 -6.58
C GLY A 126 -12.55 15.71 -6.31
N PRO A 127 -12.80 14.50 -6.85
CA PRO A 127 -11.99 13.32 -6.58
C PRO A 127 -10.51 13.54 -6.92
N LEU A 128 -9.63 13.12 -6.03
CA LEU A 128 -8.18 13.33 -6.07
C LEU A 128 -7.49 12.31 -6.97
N ASP A 129 -6.53 12.76 -7.77
CA ASP A 129 -5.56 11.89 -8.42
C ASP A 129 -4.38 11.49 -7.52
N ALA A 130 -3.53 10.58 -8.02
CA ALA A 130 -2.38 10.08 -7.27
C ALA A 130 -1.40 11.18 -6.82
N THR A 131 -1.29 12.29 -7.56
CA THR A 131 -0.42 13.40 -7.19
C THR A 131 -1.02 14.17 -6.02
N GLU A 132 -2.31 14.49 -6.08
CA GLU A 132 -3.02 15.20 -5.01
C GLU A 132 -3.04 14.38 -3.71
N GLN A 133 -3.18 13.06 -3.85
CA GLN A 133 -3.10 12.10 -2.75
C GLN A 133 -1.70 12.07 -2.11
N LEU A 134 -0.64 12.04 -2.93
CA LEU A 134 0.74 12.10 -2.44
C LEU A 134 1.03 13.42 -1.72
N ASP A 135 0.59 14.54 -2.29
CA ASP A 135 0.76 15.88 -1.71
C ASP A 135 0.06 16.00 -0.34
N ALA A 136 -1.14 15.44 -0.20
CA ALA A 136 -1.84 15.36 1.09
C ALA A 136 -1.03 14.56 2.13
N ALA A 137 -0.50 13.39 1.79
CA ALA A 137 0.31 12.60 2.71
C ALA A 137 1.63 13.27 3.08
N LEU A 138 2.27 13.92 2.11
CA LEU A 138 3.50 14.68 2.31
C LEU A 138 3.28 15.87 3.26
N SER A 139 2.17 16.59 3.14
CA SER A 139 1.83 17.68 4.06
C SER A 139 1.62 17.25 5.52
N LEU A 140 1.34 15.96 5.77
CA LEU A 140 1.10 15.42 7.12
C LEU A 140 2.34 14.78 7.73
N THR A 141 3.27 14.29 6.91
CA THR A 141 4.40 13.47 7.37
C THR A 141 5.75 14.12 7.15
N GLU A 142 5.85 15.08 6.23
CA GLU A 142 7.08 15.76 5.82
C GLU A 142 8.20 14.84 5.32
N ARG A 143 7.89 13.56 5.08
CA ARG A 143 8.85 12.52 4.69
C ARG A 143 8.24 11.57 3.66
N VAL A 144 9.04 11.18 2.68
CA VAL A 144 8.56 10.37 1.54
C VAL A 144 8.24 8.94 1.98
N ASP A 145 9.09 8.34 2.81
CA ASP A 145 8.91 6.99 3.32
C ASP A 145 7.65 6.85 4.18
N ASP A 146 7.46 7.78 5.11
CA ASP A 146 6.30 7.80 6.00
C ASP A 146 5.01 8.19 5.24
N SER A 147 5.09 9.05 4.21
CA SER A 147 3.96 9.33 3.30
C SER A 147 3.48 8.08 2.57
N LEU A 148 4.39 7.31 1.98
CA LEU A 148 4.04 6.09 1.25
C LEU A 148 3.45 5.03 2.18
N MET A 149 3.99 4.91 3.40
CA MET A 149 3.42 4.04 4.42
C MET A 149 2.01 4.48 4.83
N LEU A 150 1.80 5.79 5.00
CA LEU A 150 0.50 6.36 5.34
C LEU A 150 -0.55 6.14 4.23
N LEU A 151 -0.17 6.35 2.97
CA LEU A 151 -1.03 6.12 1.80
C LEU A 151 -1.43 4.66 1.68
N TRP A 152 -0.48 3.74 1.82
CA TRP A 152 -0.75 2.30 1.79
C TRP A 152 -1.65 1.86 2.95
N ALA A 153 -1.33 2.27 4.18
CA ALA A 153 -2.11 1.90 5.36
C ALA A 153 -3.55 2.46 5.31
N SER A 154 -3.68 3.74 4.96
CA SER A 154 -4.99 4.40 4.83
C SER A 154 -5.83 3.73 3.74
N SER A 155 -5.26 3.49 2.55
CA SER A 155 -5.98 2.83 1.47
C SER A 155 -6.39 1.40 1.83
N ARG A 156 -5.56 0.62 2.53
CA ARG A 156 -5.97 -0.69 3.06
C ARG A 156 -7.12 -0.60 4.06
N GLN A 157 -7.01 0.33 5.01
CA GLN A 157 -7.99 0.53 6.05
C GLN A 157 -9.37 0.87 5.45
N TYR A 158 -9.43 1.84 4.54
CA TYR A 158 -10.70 2.35 4.01
C TYR A 158 -11.21 1.61 2.77
N ALA A 159 -10.36 0.90 2.02
CA ALA A 159 -10.83 0.11 0.88
C ALA A 159 -11.40 -1.26 1.28
N ARG A 160 -10.91 -1.81 2.40
CA ARG A 160 -11.12 -3.23 2.72
C ARG A 160 -11.53 -3.45 4.17
N TRP A 161 -10.93 -2.70 5.10
CA TRP A 161 -11.19 -2.81 6.54
C TRP A 161 -10.85 -4.18 7.13
N LEU A 162 -9.70 -4.75 6.71
CA LEU A 162 -9.29 -6.14 6.96
C LEU A 162 -7.85 -6.29 7.50
N ASP A 163 -7.33 -5.26 8.16
CA ASP A 163 -5.96 -5.22 8.71
C ASP A 163 -5.93 -4.83 10.19
N SER A 164 -6.94 -5.23 10.95
CA SER A 164 -7.09 -4.84 12.36
C SER A 164 -5.88 -5.19 13.25
N THR A 165 -5.08 -6.19 12.85
CA THR A 165 -3.85 -6.59 13.54
C THR A 165 -2.71 -5.58 13.33
N LEU A 166 -2.53 -5.07 12.11
CA LEU A 166 -1.48 -4.10 11.80
C LEU A 166 -1.95 -2.65 11.99
N LEU A 167 -3.21 -2.38 11.71
CA LEU A 167 -3.85 -1.07 11.72
C LEU A 167 -5.00 -1.12 12.74
N PRO A 168 -4.70 -0.98 14.05
CA PRO A 168 -5.73 -0.97 15.08
C PRO A 168 -6.73 0.13 14.78
N ASN A 169 -8.02 -0.17 14.92
CA ASN A 169 -9.09 0.74 14.54
C ASN A 169 -9.90 1.19 15.77
N GLU A 170 -10.23 2.47 15.86
CA GLU A 170 -11.04 3.01 16.94
C GLU A 170 -12.55 3.09 16.61
N ILE A 171 -12.91 2.95 15.34
CA ILE A 171 -14.30 2.86 14.86
C ILE A 171 -14.74 1.39 14.91
N THR A 172 -15.40 1.02 16.01
CA THR A 172 -15.94 -0.32 16.21
C THR A 172 -17.34 -0.51 15.62
N ASP A 173 -18.11 0.58 15.51
CA ASP A 173 -19.47 0.54 14.95
C ASP A 173 -19.45 0.25 13.44
N ARG A 174 -20.16 -0.79 13.05
CA ARG A 174 -20.18 -1.29 11.67
C ARG A 174 -20.74 -0.28 10.67
N GLN A 175 -21.83 0.40 11.01
CA GLN A 175 -22.45 1.36 10.09
C GLN A 175 -21.52 2.55 9.87
N ARG A 176 -20.91 3.07 10.94
CA ARG A 176 -19.92 4.13 10.87
C ARG A 176 -18.73 3.72 10.00
N ARG A 177 -18.24 2.48 10.10
CA ARG A 177 -17.19 1.97 9.19
C ARG A 177 -17.64 2.04 7.72
N LEU A 178 -18.84 1.56 7.41
CA LEU A 178 -19.40 1.60 6.05
C LEU A 178 -19.51 3.05 5.52
N ASP A 179 -20.04 3.96 6.33
CA ASP A 179 -20.18 5.37 5.98
C ASP A 179 -18.82 6.02 5.72
N THR A 180 -17.82 5.71 6.56
CA THR A 180 -16.44 6.19 6.39
C THR A 180 -15.79 5.64 5.12
N MET A 181 -15.97 4.35 4.82
CA MET A 181 -15.47 3.75 3.57
C MET A 181 -16.09 4.43 2.34
N LEU A 182 -17.40 4.68 2.36
CA LEU A 182 -18.12 5.34 1.26
C LEU A 182 -17.69 6.80 1.09
N ALA A 183 -17.49 7.53 2.19
CA ALA A 183 -17.03 8.91 2.17
C ALA A 183 -15.62 9.01 1.57
N TRP A 184 -14.69 8.18 2.05
CA TRP A 184 -13.33 8.11 1.50
C TRP A 184 -13.31 7.68 0.03
N ARG A 185 -14.05 6.64 -0.36
CA ARG A 185 -14.15 6.16 -1.75
C ARG A 185 -14.54 7.28 -2.73
N ARG A 186 -15.44 8.17 -2.32
CA ARG A 186 -15.90 9.29 -3.15
C ARG A 186 -14.78 10.27 -3.47
N THR A 187 -13.75 10.35 -2.64
CA THR A 187 -12.62 11.27 -2.81
C THR A 187 -11.58 10.80 -3.84
N ILE A 188 -11.76 9.64 -4.49
CA ILE A 188 -10.71 9.03 -5.32
C ILE A 188 -11.18 8.80 -6.75
N LYS A 189 -10.33 9.14 -7.74
CA LYS A 189 -10.57 8.82 -9.16
C LYS A 189 -10.39 7.32 -9.46
N ALA A 190 -11.13 6.81 -10.42
CA ALA A 190 -11.06 5.42 -10.89
C ALA A 190 -9.92 5.20 -11.90
N HIS A 191 -9.47 3.95 -12.07
CA HIS A 191 -8.45 3.61 -13.08
C HIS A 191 -9.02 3.10 -14.41
N LYS A 192 -10.35 2.97 -14.54
CA LYS A 192 -11.00 2.48 -15.77
C LYS A 192 -12.42 3.02 -15.94
N THR A 193 -12.92 3.01 -17.17
CA THR A 193 -14.33 3.28 -17.48
C THR A 193 -15.22 2.08 -17.15
N ARG A 194 -16.53 2.32 -16.98
CA ARG A 194 -17.52 1.24 -16.79
C ARG A 194 -17.66 0.31 -18.00
N GLU A 195 -17.36 0.81 -19.20
CA GLU A 195 -17.32 0.00 -20.42
C GLU A 195 -16.24 -1.09 -20.37
N ASN A 196 -15.14 -0.84 -19.65
CA ASN A 196 -14.04 -1.77 -19.45
C ASN A 196 -14.20 -2.63 -18.17
N GLY A 197 -15.39 -2.61 -17.56
CA GLY A 197 -15.73 -3.35 -16.34
C GLY A 197 -16.12 -2.45 -15.16
N PRO A 198 -16.59 -3.02 -14.03
CA PRO A 198 -16.98 -2.24 -12.86
C PRO A 198 -15.81 -1.41 -12.32
N GLN A 199 -16.12 -0.20 -11.86
CA GLN A 199 -15.16 0.62 -11.12
C GLN A 199 -15.14 0.17 -9.65
N ASP A 200 -13.96 -0.17 -9.13
CA ASP A 200 -13.68 -0.28 -7.69
C ASP A 200 -12.52 0.69 -7.38
N PRO A 201 -12.80 2.00 -7.30
CA PRO A 201 -11.77 3.02 -7.06
C PRO A 201 -11.05 2.79 -5.73
N ALA A 202 -11.76 2.29 -4.72
CA ALA A 202 -11.21 1.97 -3.42
C ALA A 202 -10.16 0.85 -3.52
N GLY A 203 -10.54 -0.26 -4.16
CA GLY A 203 -9.63 -1.38 -4.43
C GLY A 203 -8.46 -0.97 -5.31
N ASP A 204 -8.71 -0.28 -6.42
CA ASP A 204 -7.67 0.23 -7.32
C ASP A 204 -6.67 1.12 -6.56
N ASN A 205 -7.14 2.01 -5.68
CA ASN A 205 -6.28 2.87 -4.89
C ASN A 205 -5.37 2.08 -3.93
N TYR A 206 -5.94 1.08 -3.25
CA TYR A 206 -5.18 0.14 -2.41
C TYR A 206 -4.07 -0.55 -3.22
N TYR A 207 -4.39 -1.09 -4.40
CA TYR A 207 -3.38 -1.76 -5.23
C TYR A 207 -2.31 -0.80 -5.74
N MET A 208 -2.70 0.40 -6.20
CA MET A 208 -1.76 1.42 -6.65
C MET A 208 -0.73 1.76 -5.56
N TRP A 209 -1.18 2.07 -4.33
CA TRP A 209 -0.26 2.43 -3.24
C TRP A 209 0.54 1.25 -2.69
N THR A 210 -0.02 0.03 -2.71
CA THR A 210 0.73 -1.19 -2.38
C THR A 210 1.92 -1.37 -3.33
N HIS A 211 1.68 -1.24 -4.63
CA HIS A 211 2.72 -1.36 -5.64
C HIS A 211 3.72 -0.20 -5.60
N ALA A 212 3.26 1.03 -5.35
CA ALA A 212 4.14 2.19 -5.22
C ALA A 212 5.09 2.06 -4.01
N LEU A 213 4.58 1.67 -2.84
CA LEU A 213 5.39 1.45 -1.64
C LEU A 213 6.37 0.28 -1.82
N ALA A 214 5.92 -0.82 -2.44
CA ALA A 214 6.79 -1.94 -2.76
C ALA A 214 7.96 -1.54 -3.66
N GLN A 215 7.66 -0.83 -4.76
CA GLN A 215 8.68 -0.39 -5.71
C GLN A 215 9.66 0.61 -5.07
N TYR A 216 9.14 1.53 -4.24
CA TYR A 216 9.98 2.46 -3.49
C TYR A 216 10.91 1.73 -2.52
N ALA A 217 10.36 0.86 -1.67
CA ALA A 217 11.12 0.10 -0.68
C ALA A 217 12.19 -0.78 -1.33
N TRP A 218 11.86 -1.39 -2.48
CA TRP A 218 12.79 -2.15 -3.30
C TRP A 218 13.98 -1.30 -3.76
N ARG A 219 13.69 -0.20 -4.48
CA ARG A 219 14.71 0.66 -5.07
C ARG A 219 15.60 1.30 -4.02
N VAL A 220 15.02 1.79 -2.93
CA VAL A 220 15.76 2.40 -1.82
C VAL A 220 16.63 1.38 -1.07
N SER A 221 16.13 0.16 -0.86
CA SER A 221 16.87 -0.88 -0.14
C SER A 221 17.87 -1.67 -1.00
N SER A 222 17.82 -1.50 -2.32
CA SER A 222 18.74 -2.14 -3.29
C SER A 222 20.12 -1.48 -3.37
N GLY A 223 20.30 -0.29 -2.76
CA GLY A 223 21.50 0.53 -2.85
C GLY A 223 22.76 0.01 -2.13
N CYS A 224 22.75 -1.22 -1.61
CA CYS A 224 23.97 -1.93 -1.25
C CYS A 224 23.70 -3.44 -1.37
N PRO A 225 24.57 -4.24 -2.04
CA PRO A 225 24.23 -5.56 -2.56
C PRO A 225 24.20 -6.62 -1.44
N ARG A 226 23.19 -6.57 -0.58
CA ARG A 226 22.82 -7.74 0.20
C ARG A 226 21.90 -8.57 -0.69
N PHE A 227 22.47 -9.60 -1.31
CA PHE A 227 21.76 -10.64 -2.08
C PHE A 227 20.39 -11.02 -1.50
N VAL A 228 20.28 -11.07 -0.17
CA VAL A 228 19.03 -11.34 0.57
C VAL A 228 17.95 -10.29 0.34
N ASN A 229 18.28 -8.98 0.38
CA ASN A 229 17.31 -7.92 0.08
C ASN A 229 16.83 -8.06 -1.37
N ASN A 230 17.74 -8.39 -2.29
CA ASN A 230 17.43 -8.61 -3.70
C ASN A 230 16.47 -9.77 -3.93
N VAL A 231 16.71 -10.91 -3.28
CA VAL A 231 15.85 -12.09 -3.37
C VAL A 231 14.47 -11.84 -2.76
N VAL A 232 14.41 -11.21 -1.58
CA VAL A 232 13.14 -10.96 -0.87
C VAL A 232 12.21 -10.07 -1.71
N ALA A 233 12.72 -8.97 -2.27
CA ALA A 233 11.87 -8.08 -3.02
C ALA A 233 11.63 -8.47 -4.48
N GLN A 234 12.49 -9.27 -5.12
CA GLN A 234 12.09 -9.98 -6.35
C GLN A 234 11.01 -11.03 -6.07
N THR A 235 11.08 -11.74 -4.94
CA THR A 235 10.04 -12.69 -4.53
C THR A 235 8.72 -11.96 -4.28
N PHE A 236 8.75 -10.75 -3.72
CA PHE A 236 7.57 -9.91 -3.55
C PHE A 236 7.01 -9.44 -4.90
N TRP A 237 7.84 -8.86 -5.78
CA TRP A 237 7.40 -8.32 -7.07
C TRP A 237 6.79 -9.40 -7.98
N ASN A 238 7.50 -10.54 -8.10
CA ASN A 238 6.97 -11.70 -8.79
C ASN A 238 5.81 -12.34 -8.02
N GLY A 239 5.81 -12.24 -6.69
CA GLY A 239 4.77 -12.73 -5.80
C GLY A 239 3.46 -12.03 -6.09
N THR A 240 3.36 -10.71 -6.00
CA THR A 240 2.14 -9.94 -6.32
C THR A 240 1.61 -10.23 -7.71
N ASP A 241 2.49 -10.31 -8.72
CA ASP A 241 2.09 -10.62 -10.09
C ASP A 241 1.60 -12.08 -10.25
N LEU A 242 2.27 -13.03 -9.62
CA LEU A 242 1.92 -14.45 -9.61
C LEU A 242 0.64 -14.71 -8.78
N MET A 243 0.45 -13.98 -7.69
CA MET A 243 -0.76 -14.00 -6.86
C MET A 243 -1.97 -13.54 -7.67
N HIS A 244 -1.87 -12.40 -8.37
CA HIS A 244 -2.98 -11.89 -9.17
C HIS A 244 -3.29 -12.77 -10.38
N GLY A 245 -2.25 -13.30 -11.04
CA GLY A 245 -2.41 -14.15 -12.21
C GLY A 245 -2.94 -15.56 -11.93
N ILE A 246 -2.63 -16.14 -10.76
CA ILE A 246 -2.92 -17.55 -10.43
C ILE A 246 -4.03 -17.65 -9.38
N VAL A 247 -3.89 -17.01 -8.22
CA VAL A 247 -4.84 -17.20 -7.10
C VAL A 247 -6.22 -16.64 -7.39
N HIS A 248 -6.34 -15.46 -8.02
CA HIS A 248 -7.65 -14.92 -8.38
C HIS A 248 -8.38 -15.69 -9.48
N ARG A 249 -7.68 -16.58 -10.21
CA ARG A 249 -8.32 -17.53 -11.13
C ARG A 249 -8.91 -18.74 -10.41
N PHE A 250 -8.33 -19.14 -9.28
CA PHE A 250 -8.78 -20.29 -8.48
C PHE A 250 -9.75 -19.91 -7.36
N ASN A 251 -9.60 -18.71 -6.77
CA ASN A 251 -10.48 -18.14 -5.77
C ASN A 251 -11.21 -16.94 -6.39
N ARG A 252 -12.53 -17.07 -6.61
CA ARG A 252 -13.37 -15.95 -7.07
C ARG A 252 -13.25 -14.81 -6.06
N GLN A 253 -12.85 -13.63 -6.54
CA GLN A 253 -12.89 -12.42 -5.72
C GLN A 253 -14.33 -12.12 -5.28
N SER A 254 -14.48 -11.58 -4.08
CA SER A 254 -15.80 -11.17 -3.57
C SER A 254 -16.38 -9.98 -4.34
N VAL A 255 -15.53 -9.10 -4.87
CA VAL A 255 -15.88 -8.07 -5.85
C VAL A 255 -15.11 -8.39 -7.13
N PRO A 256 -15.78 -8.70 -8.26
CA PRO A 256 -15.09 -9.05 -9.49
C PRO A 256 -14.51 -7.79 -10.13
N ASN A 257 -13.24 -7.47 -9.84
CA ASN A 257 -12.57 -6.36 -10.50
C ASN A 257 -11.10 -6.63 -10.85
N ASP A 258 -10.70 -6.20 -12.04
CA ASP A 258 -9.32 -6.28 -12.51
C ASP A 258 -8.50 -5.06 -12.08
N HIS A 259 -7.64 -5.22 -11.08
CA HIS A 259 -6.80 -4.14 -10.56
C HIS A 259 -5.46 -3.97 -11.30
N THR A 260 -5.25 -4.68 -12.42
CA THR A 260 -3.98 -4.68 -13.17
C THR A 260 -3.55 -3.28 -13.60
N ALA A 261 -4.50 -2.43 -14.03
CA ALA A 261 -4.20 -1.06 -14.42
C ALA A 261 -3.65 -0.23 -13.25
N ALA A 262 -4.25 -0.35 -12.07
CA ALA A 262 -3.82 0.35 -10.86
C ALA A 262 -2.47 -0.17 -10.35
N ALA A 263 -2.23 -1.48 -10.39
CA ALA A 263 -0.95 -2.08 -10.03
C ALA A 263 0.20 -1.58 -10.94
N ARG A 264 -0.03 -1.54 -12.26
CA ARG A 264 0.95 -0.98 -13.22
C ARG A 264 1.23 0.49 -12.97
N TYR A 265 0.17 1.27 -12.70
CA TYR A 265 0.30 2.68 -12.33
C TYR A 265 1.18 2.85 -11.09
N GLY A 266 0.90 2.08 -10.03
CA GLY A 266 1.66 2.08 -8.79
C GLY A 266 3.14 1.74 -8.98
N ASN A 267 3.46 0.74 -9.81
CA ASN A 267 4.85 0.38 -10.13
C ASN A 267 5.60 1.54 -10.78
N VAL A 268 5.01 2.22 -11.78
CA VAL A 268 5.64 3.36 -12.45
C VAL A 268 5.81 4.54 -11.49
N LEU A 269 4.78 4.82 -10.69
CA LEU A 269 4.79 5.90 -9.70
C LEU A 269 5.88 5.66 -8.63
N GLY A 270 5.92 4.48 -8.01
CA GLY A 270 6.91 4.15 -7.00
C GLY A 270 8.35 4.19 -7.51
N ASP A 271 8.60 3.78 -8.77
CA ASP A 271 9.92 3.88 -9.40
C ASP A 271 10.36 5.33 -9.58
N ALA A 272 9.43 6.20 -10.00
CA ALA A 272 9.70 7.63 -10.14
C ALA A 272 9.98 8.30 -8.79
N ILE A 273 9.19 7.99 -7.75
CA ILE A 273 9.40 8.50 -6.39
C ILE A 273 10.76 8.04 -5.85
N ALA A 274 11.12 6.78 -6.03
CA ALA A 274 12.39 6.25 -5.58
C ALA A 274 13.58 6.94 -6.24
N LYS A 275 13.56 7.09 -7.57
CA LYS A 275 14.60 7.81 -8.32
C LYS A 275 14.81 9.23 -7.80
N GLN A 276 13.71 9.93 -7.51
CA GLN A 276 13.79 11.29 -6.98
C GLN A 276 14.40 11.33 -5.58
N ALA A 277 14.03 10.37 -4.72
CA ALA A 277 14.54 10.27 -3.35
C ALA A 277 16.01 9.83 -3.27
N THR A 278 16.52 9.11 -4.28
CA THR A 278 17.90 8.61 -4.34
C THR A 278 18.83 9.42 -5.26
N ASN A 279 18.48 10.66 -5.62
CA ASN A 279 19.30 11.52 -6.52
C ASN A 279 20.65 12.01 -5.94
N SER A 280 21.13 11.45 -4.82
CA SER A 280 22.59 11.38 -4.58
C SER A 280 23.09 10.08 -5.18
N PRO A 281 24.06 10.10 -6.11
CA PRO A 281 24.62 8.86 -6.62
C PRO A 281 25.01 7.98 -5.43
N LEU A 282 24.62 6.72 -5.48
CA LEU A 282 25.09 5.67 -4.57
C LEU A 282 26.59 5.43 -4.85
N GLU A 283 27.39 6.50 -4.82
CA GLU A 283 28.80 6.55 -5.21
C GLU A 283 29.72 6.02 -4.10
N ASN A 284 29.18 5.54 -2.99
CA ASN A 284 29.94 4.96 -1.88
C ASN A 284 29.29 3.67 -1.33
N CYS A 285 28.79 2.81 -2.22
CA CYS A 285 28.95 1.36 -2.09
C CYS A 285 29.75 0.90 -3.34
#